data_AF-A0A5B7BHU2-F1
#
_entry.id   AF-A0A5B7BHU2-F1
#
_cell.length_a   1.000
_cell.length_b   1.000
_cell.length_c   1.000
_cell.angle_alpha   90.00
_cell.angle_beta   90.00
_cell.angle_gamma   90.00
#
_symmetry.space_group_name_H-M   'P 1'
#
loop_
_entity.id
_entity.type
_entity.pdbx_description
1 polymer ?
#
loop_
_entity_poly.entity_id
_entity_poly.type
_entity_poly.pdbx_seq_one_letter_code
_entity_poly.pdbx_strand_id
1 'polypeptide(L)'
;MASLLSFSLPKPKIIKASAAATTPSVAVAETLDQKFGRKGIKFYSESAGDVPSVELTVRNGSSVRVRIPDGHVTSYKPKVYWKDDGFEELLHTLPATAKGGIGLVINDVSEPYSKGSLVNTSEWTVKDVDSDSIDALQVELSSTSGTLDITYVVSLYPLSMATAVIVKNNGRKAVNLSSAILSHFKFKKRAGTGIQGLRGCSYCTHPPLSSPFEILSPSEAMKSEDPGWFSFGSEPEKKPGVWTVQDVPITILKNKLSRVYTAPPTERLKGFYNTPPSKYETIDQGRELFFRVIRIGFEEIYISSPGSFSQKYGKDYFICTGPASMLVPVVVNPGEEWRGAQIIEHDNL
;
A
#
# COMPACT_ATOMS: atom_id res chain seq x y z
N MET A 1 -30.49 93.51 -11.05
CA MET A 1 -29.44 92.45 -11.07
C MET A 1 -29.38 91.80 -9.69
N ALA A 2 -29.40 90.46 -9.66
CA ALA A 2 -29.17 89.50 -8.53
C ALA A 2 -29.99 89.75 -7.24
N SER A 3 -30.98 88.95 -6.80
CA SER A 3 -31.15 87.49 -6.63
C SER A 3 -30.04 86.81 -5.82
N LEU A 4 -30.35 86.48 -4.56
CA LEU A 4 -29.86 85.27 -3.89
C LEU A 4 -30.97 84.65 -3.03
N LEU A 5 -31.12 83.35 -3.22
CA LEU A 5 -32.21 82.46 -2.84
C LEU A 5 -32.11 82.02 -1.37
N SER A 6 -33.27 81.88 -0.72
CA SER A 6 -33.45 81.20 0.55
C SER A 6 -33.60 79.68 0.34
N PHE A 7 -32.69 78.88 0.90
CA PHE A 7 -32.76 77.42 0.88
C PHE A 7 -33.78 76.90 1.90
N SER A 8 -34.77 76.13 1.42
CA SER A 8 -35.67 75.34 2.26
C SER A 8 -35.22 73.87 2.27
N LEU A 9 -35.08 73.30 3.48
CA LEU A 9 -34.73 71.90 3.71
C LEU A 9 -35.94 70.97 3.48
N PRO A 10 -35.79 69.83 2.76
CA PRO A 10 -36.86 68.85 2.63
C PRO A 10 -36.93 67.92 3.86
N LYS A 11 -38.16 67.62 4.29
CA LYS A 11 -38.51 66.72 5.42
C LYS A 11 -38.10 65.26 5.16
N PRO A 12 -37.74 64.47 6.19
CA PRO A 12 -37.30 63.09 6.03
C PRO A 12 -38.48 62.17 5.70
N LYS A 13 -38.32 61.31 4.68
CA LYS A 13 -39.21 60.18 4.41
C LYS A 13 -38.72 58.97 5.20
N ILE A 14 -39.57 58.47 6.09
CA ILE A 14 -39.39 57.18 6.78
C ILE A 14 -39.55 56.08 5.73
N ILE A 15 -38.47 55.39 5.39
CA ILE A 15 -38.50 54.17 4.57
C ILE A 15 -38.42 52.98 5.52
N LYS A 16 -39.50 52.19 5.49
CA LYS A 16 -39.69 50.95 6.25
C LYS A 16 -38.68 49.91 5.75
N ALA A 17 -37.79 49.44 6.62
CA ALA A 17 -36.86 48.36 6.32
C ALA A 17 -37.65 47.06 6.07
N SER A 18 -37.55 46.52 4.86
CA SER A 18 -38.02 45.18 4.54
C SER A 18 -36.95 44.20 5.00
N ALA A 19 -37.30 43.30 5.92
CA ALA A 19 -36.42 42.22 6.33
C ALA A 19 -36.18 41.30 5.12
N ALA A 20 -34.95 41.26 4.63
CA ALA A 20 -34.52 40.23 3.70
C ALA A 20 -34.49 38.90 4.47
N ALA A 21 -35.33 37.95 4.07
CA ALA A 21 -35.30 36.59 4.56
C ALA A 21 -33.95 35.97 4.17
N THR A 22 -33.12 35.67 5.16
CA THR A 22 -31.96 34.80 5.00
C THR A 22 -32.48 33.42 4.62
N THR A 23 -32.31 33.05 3.35
CA THR A 23 -32.43 31.67 2.92
C THR A 23 -31.34 30.85 3.62
N PRO A 24 -31.65 29.69 4.21
CA PRO A 24 -30.61 28.81 4.70
C PRO A 24 -29.80 28.34 3.49
N SER A 25 -28.51 28.69 3.44
CA SER A 25 -27.58 28.08 2.51
C SER A 25 -27.58 26.58 2.79
N VAL A 26 -28.15 25.80 1.87
CA VAL A 26 -27.90 24.36 1.82
C VAL A 26 -26.39 24.23 1.66
N ALA A 27 -25.70 23.79 2.71
CA ALA A 27 -24.29 23.45 2.62
C ALA A 27 -24.17 22.33 1.60
N VAL A 28 -23.78 22.67 0.37
CA VAL A 28 -23.37 21.67 -0.61
C VAL A 28 -22.19 20.96 0.02
N ALA A 29 -22.32 19.65 0.24
CA ALA A 29 -21.22 18.85 0.73
C ALA A 29 -20.03 19.04 -0.23
N GLU A 30 -18.95 19.62 0.27
CA GLU A 30 -17.74 19.86 -0.51
C GLU A 30 -17.20 18.51 -0.99
N THR A 31 -16.96 18.38 -2.30
CA THR A 31 -16.43 17.14 -2.86
C THR A 31 -14.96 16.97 -2.46
N LEU A 32 -14.46 15.73 -2.45
CA LEU A 32 -13.04 15.47 -2.15
C LEU A 32 -12.11 16.21 -3.11
N ASP A 33 -12.49 16.36 -4.38
CA ASP A 33 -11.71 17.09 -5.37
C ASP A 33 -11.73 18.60 -5.11
N GLN A 34 -12.85 19.16 -4.66
CA GLN A 34 -12.92 20.58 -4.26
C GLN A 34 -12.00 20.86 -3.05
N LYS A 35 -12.02 19.97 -2.06
CA LYS A 35 -11.26 20.15 -0.81
C LYS A 35 -9.76 19.87 -0.98
N PHE A 36 -9.44 18.73 -1.59
CA PHE A 36 -8.09 18.16 -1.63
C PHE A 36 -7.53 18.05 -3.05
N GLY A 37 -8.28 18.35 -4.11
CA GLY A 37 -7.76 18.31 -5.48
C GLY A 37 -6.61 19.30 -5.66
N ARG A 38 -5.50 18.86 -6.26
CA ARG A 38 -4.31 19.67 -6.52
C ARG A 38 -3.72 19.28 -7.87
N LYS A 39 -2.75 20.04 -8.38
CA LYS A 39 -2.08 19.67 -9.62
C LYS A 39 -1.42 18.29 -9.44
N GLY A 40 -1.76 17.34 -10.30
CA GLY A 40 -1.29 15.95 -10.20
C GLY A 40 -2.07 15.06 -9.22
N ILE A 41 -3.00 15.59 -8.42
CA ILE A 41 -3.83 14.81 -7.48
C ILE A 41 -5.30 15.00 -7.85
N LYS A 42 -5.95 13.92 -8.29
CA LYS A 42 -7.35 13.95 -8.73
C LYS A 42 -8.18 12.93 -7.97
N PHE A 43 -9.35 13.34 -7.52
CA PHE A 43 -10.30 12.46 -6.85
C PHE A 43 -11.43 12.06 -7.80
N TYR A 44 -11.82 10.79 -7.74
CA TYR A 44 -12.91 10.23 -8.53
C TYR A 44 -13.99 9.70 -7.59
N SER A 45 -15.17 10.31 -7.62
CA SER A 45 -16.38 9.83 -6.93
C SER A 45 -17.59 10.69 -7.30
N GLU A 46 -18.23 10.46 -8.45
CA GLU A 46 -19.41 11.28 -8.84
C GLU A 46 -20.59 10.51 -9.46
N SER A 47 -20.50 9.20 -9.68
CA SER A 47 -21.64 8.41 -10.17
C SER A 47 -22.02 7.30 -9.20
N ALA A 48 -23.33 7.04 -9.08
CA ALA A 48 -23.89 6.02 -8.21
C ALA A 48 -23.36 4.63 -8.60
N GLY A 49 -22.36 4.15 -7.88
CA GLY A 49 -21.78 2.81 -8.07
C GLY A 49 -20.25 2.76 -8.16
N ASP A 50 -19.56 3.90 -8.35
CA ASP A 50 -18.08 3.91 -8.41
C ASP A 50 -17.45 4.03 -7.03
N VAL A 51 -16.35 3.30 -6.80
CA VAL A 51 -15.65 3.29 -5.51
C VAL A 51 -14.75 4.52 -5.41
N PRO A 52 -14.87 5.36 -4.36
CA PRO A 52 -14.06 6.56 -4.22
C PRO A 52 -12.56 6.25 -4.34
N SER A 53 -11.88 6.97 -5.23
CA SER A 53 -10.46 6.76 -5.49
C SER A 53 -9.72 8.06 -5.72
N VAL A 54 -8.40 8.02 -5.55
CA VAL A 54 -7.47 9.12 -5.84
C VAL A 54 -6.40 8.63 -6.79
N GLU A 55 -6.05 9.45 -7.77
CA GLU A 55 -4.92 9.24 -8.68
C GLU A 55 -3.89 10.34 -8.47
N LEU A 56 -2.64 9.92 -8.25
CA LEU A 56 -1.48 10.81 -8.23
C LEU A 56 -0.74 10.62 -9.55
N THR A 57 -0.37 11.71 -10.22
CA THR A 57 0.38 11.71 -11.48
C THR A 57 1.46 12.78 -11.45
N VAL A 58 2.72 12.35 -11.35
CA VAL A 58 3.88 13.25 -11.32
C VAL A 58 4.24 13.75 -12.71
N ARG A 59 5.13 14.75 -12.79
CA ARG A 59 5.50 15.44 -14.04
C ARG A 59 5.97 14.52 -15.16
N ASN A 60 6.70 13.45 -14.83
CA ASN A 60 7.20 12.52 -15.85
C ASN A 60 6.13 11.56 -16.39
N GLY A 61 4.89 11.67 -15.91
CA GLY A 61 3.73 10.86 -16.32
C GLY A 61 3.53 9.60 -15.48
N SER A 62 4.46 9.26 -14.57
CA SER A 62 4.25 8.13 -13.66
C SER A 62 3.00 8.36 -12.83
N SER A 63 2.22 7.32 -12.58
CA SER A 63 0.97 7.45 -11.82
C SER A 63 0.70 6.30 -10.87
N VAL A 64 -0.04 6.59 -9.81
CA VAL A 64 -0.54 5.62 -8.83
C VAL A 64 -2.02 5.87 -8.55
N ARG A 65 -2.81 4.80 -8.44
CA ARG A 65 -4.23 4.89 -8.09
C ARG A 65 -4.53 4.17 -6.78
N VAL A 66 -5.20 4.85 -5.87
CA VAL A 66 -5.57 4.36 -4.54
C VAL A 66 -7.07 4.40 -4.38
N ARG A 67 -7.68 3.29 -3.98
CA ARG A 67 -9.06 3.27 -3.49
C ARG A 67 -9.07 3.78 -2.06
N ILE A 68 -9.91 4.78 -1.81
CA ILE A 68 -9.93 5.46 -0.53
C ILE A 68 -10.52 4.54 0.54
N PRO A 69 -11.72 3.92 0.41
CA PRO A 69 -12.39 3.26 1.53
C PRO A 69 -11.57 2.17 2.23
N ASP A 70 -10.73 1.46 1.50
CA ASP A 70 -9.89 0.37 1.99
C ASP A 70 -8.38 0.66 1.92
N GLY A 71 -7.98 1.89 1.56
CA GLY A 71 -6.57 2.28 1.47
C GLY A 71 -5.76 1.42 0.47
N HIS A 72 -6.44 0.87 -0.54
CA HIS A 72 -5.86 -0.13 -1.44
C HIS A 72 -5.22 0.51 -2.66
N VAL A 73 -3.92 0.28 -2.87
CA VAL A 73 -3.24 0.72 -4.11
C VAL A 73 -3.53 -0.28 -5.21
N THR A 74 -4.26 0.13 -6.24
CA THR A 74 -4.78 -0.76 -7.28
C THR A 74 -3.96 -0.74 -8.57
N SER A 75 -3.24 0.35 -8.83
CA SER A 75 -2.44 0.53 -10.04
C SER A 75 -1.22 1.38 -9.73
N TYR A 76 -0.08 1.00 -10.31
CA TYR A 76 1.13 1.80 -10.31
C TYR A 76 1.80 1.65 -11.68
N LYS A 77 1.95 2.77 -12.38
CA LYS A 77 2.50 2.88 -13.73
C LYS A 77 3.72 3.79 -13.72
N PRO A 78 4.89 3.29 -13.32
CA PRO A 78 6.13 4.04 -13.43
C PRO A 78 6.51 4.26 -14.89
N LYS A 79 7.23 5.35 -15.15
CA LYS A 79 7.98 5.52 -16.40
C LYS A 79 9.20 4.62 -16.37
N VAL A 80 9.20 3.51 -17.09
CA VAL A 80 10.24 2.45 -17.02
C VAL A 80 11.24 2.49 -18.17
N TYR A 81 10.95 3.24 -19.24
CA TYR A 81 11.89 3.45 -20.34
C TYR A 81 12.18 4.94 -20.49
N TRP A 82 13.45 5.27 -20.68
CA TRP A 82 13.89 6.66 -20.77
C TRP A 82 13.69 7.26 -22.19
N LYS A 83 13.72 6.43 -23.24
CA LYS A 83 13.56 6.85 -24.65
C LYS A 83 12.10 7.01 -25.08
N ASP A 84 11.22 6.20 -24.50
CA ASP A 84 9.84 6.07 -24.96
C ASP A 84 8.86 6.58 -23.89
N ASP A 85 7.62 6.86 -24.29
CA ASP A 85 6.50 7.13 -23.37
C ASP A 85 5.99 5.85 -22.70
N GLY A 86 6.92 4.94 -22.37
CA GLY A 86 6.62 3.61 -21.87
C GLY A 86 6.27 3.65 -20.39
N PHE A 87 4.96 3.62 -20.13
CA PHE A 87 4.39 3.39 -18.81
C PHE A 87 3.81 1.98 -18.76
N GLU A 88 4.33 1.15 -17.86
CA GLU A 88 3.87 -0.22 -17.71
C GLU A 88 3.14 -0.42 -16.38
N GLU A 89 2.02 -1.15 -16.41
CA GLU A 89 1.36 -1.57 -15.18
C GLU A 89 2.25 -2.57 -14.42
N LEU A 90 2.69 -2.14 -13.24
CA LEU A 90 3.55 -2.92 -12.37
C LEU A 90 2.74 -3.85 -11.44
N LEU A 91 1.53 -3.44 -11.05
CA LEU A 91 0.73 -4.19 -10.08
C LEU A 91 -0.22 -5.17 -10.78
N HIS A 92 -0.36 -6.36 -10.20
CA HIS A 92 -1.38 -7.32 -10.59
C HIS A 92 -2.58 -7.15 -9.67
N THR A 93 -3.67 -6.58 -10.19
CA THR A 93 -4.91 -6.33 -9.46
C THR A 93 -6.08 -6.93 -10.23
N LEU A 94 -6.94 -7.65 -9.53
CA LEU A 94 -8.16 -8.25 -10.07
C LEU A 94 -9.30 -7.23 -9.99
N PRO A 95 -9.78 -6.67 -11.12
CA PRO A 95 -10.71 -5.54 -11.08
C PRO A 95 -12.07 -5.89 -10.46
N ALA A 96 -12.55 -7.12 -10.67
CA ALA A 96 -13.86 -7.55 -10.21
C ALA A 96 -13.94 -7.78 -8.69
N THR A 97 -12.82 -8.10 -8.05
CA THR A 97 -12.77 -8.48 -6.62
C THR A 97 -11.90 -7.55 -5.79
N ALA A 98 -11.24 -6.56 -6.40
CA ALA A 98 -10.28 -5.66 -5.78
C ALA A 98 -9.17 -6.38 -4.98
N LYS A 99 -8.82 -7.61 -5.40
CA LYS A 99 -7.70 -8.39 -4.85
C LYS A 99 -6.41 -8.10 -5.61
N GLY A 100 -5.27 -8.24 -4.97
CA GLY A 100 -3.97 -7.92 -5.56
C GLY A 100 -3.47 -6.53 -5.15
N GLY A 101 -2.78 -5.83 -6.05
CA GLY A 101 -2.28 -4.48 -5.79
C GLY A 101 -1.31 -4.41 -4.61
N ILE A 102 -1.27 -3.27 -3.91
CA ILE A 102 -0.55 -3.12 -2.63
C ILE A 102 -1.58 -2.95 -1.52
N GLY A 103 -1.62 -3.92 -0.62
CA GLY A 103 -2.51 -3.94 0.53
C GLY A 103 -1.75 -3.77 1.86
N LEU A 104 -2.24 -2.87 2.70
CA LEU A 104 -1.84 -2.78 4.11
C LEU A 104 -2.69 -3.76 4.92
N VAL A 105 -2.03 -4.65 5.67
CA VAL A 105 -2.67 -5.63 6.54
C VAL A 105 -2.23 -5.36 7.96
N ILE A 106 -3.16 -5.21 8.89
CA ILE A 106 -2.89 -5.04 10.32
C ILE A 106 -3.89 -5.91 11.08
N ASN A 107 -3.37 -6.84 11.88
CA ASN A 107 -4.16 -7.72 12.73
C ASN A 107 -3.76 -7.49 14.19
N ASP A 108 -4.75 -7.35 15.06
CA ASP A 108 -4.54 -7.35 16.49
C ASP A 108 -4.48 -8.80 16.99
N VAL A 109 -3.32 -9.18 17.52
CA VAL A 109 -3.02 -10.51 18.06
C VAL A 109 -2.74 -10.45 19.55
N SER A 110 -3.24 -9.43 20.25
CA SER A 110 -3.08 -9.24 21.70
C SER A 110 -3.73 -10.36 22.52
N GLU A 111 -4.82 -10.95 22.03
CA GLU A 111 -5.43 -12.11 22.66
C GLU A 111 -4.81 -13.41 22.14
N PRO A 112 -3.99 -14.11 22.95
CA PRO A 112 -3.51 -15.43 22.57
C PRO A 112 -4.73 -16.33 22.36
N TYR A 113 -4.71 -17.16 21.32
CA TYR A 113 -5.80 -18.07 20.90
C TYR A 113 -6.94 -17.49 20.04
N SER A 114 -7.04 -16.17 19.87
CA SER A 114 -7.87 -15.63 18.79
C SER A 114 -7.09 -15.74 17.46
N LYS A 115 -7.72 -16.22 16.37
CA LYS A 115 -7.20 -15.92 15.03
C LYS A 115 -7.30 -14.41 14.91
N GLY A 116 -6.20 -13.69 15.14
CA GLY A 116 -6.17 -12.25 15.40
C GLY A 116 -7.25 -11.47 14.66
N SER A 117 -7.93 -10.58 15.37
CA SER A 117 -9.00 -9.80 14.76
C SER A 117 -8.39 -8.85 13.76
N LEU A 118 -8.94 -8.81 12.53
CA LEU A 118 -8.56 -7.82 11.55
C LEU A 118 -8.88 -6.45 12.15
N VAL A 119 -7.85 -5.62 12.32
CA VAL A 119 -8.05 -4.21 12.69
C VAL A 119 -8.88 -3.62 11.56
N ASN A 120 -10.06 -3.08 11.86
CA ASN A 120 -10.97 -2.59 10.81
C ASN A 120 -10.30 -1.42 10.07
N THR A 121 -9.70 -1.72 8.92
CA THR A 121 -9.09 -0.75 7.99
C THR A 121 -10.02 -0.48 6.80
N SER A 122 -11.34 -0.64 6.94
CA SER A 122 -12.30 -0.47 5.83
C SER A 122 -13.06 0.86 5.88
N GLU A 123 -12.55 1.83 6.65
CA GLU A 123 -13.16 3.15 6.86
C GLU A 123 -12.10 4.25 6.77
N TRP A 124 -11.28 4.21 5.74
CA TRP A 124 -10.28 5.25 5.52
C TRP A 124 -10.92 6.54 5.00
N THR A 125 -10.39 7.66 5.47
CA THR A 125 -10.76 9.00 5.01
C THR A 125 -9.52 9.79 4.64
N VAL A 126 -9.64 10.67 3.66
CA VAL A 126 -8.55 11.58 3.28
C VAL A 126 -8.35 12.59 4.40
N LYS A 127 -7.15 12.60 4.97
CA LYS A 127 -6.74 13.54 6.02
C LYS A 127 -6.06 14.76 5.43
N ASP A 128 -5.11 14.54 4.52
CA ASP A 128 -4.36 15.63 3.88
C ASP A 128 -3.77 15.20 2.52
N VAL A 129 -3.31 16.17 1.75
CA VAL A 129 -2.55 15.97 0.50
C VAL A 129 -1.38 16.95 0.43
N ASP A 130 -0.29 16.52 -0.21
CA ASP A 130 0.84 17.40 -0.51
C ASP A 130 1.24 17.28 -1.99
N SER A 131 1.66 18.41 -2.57
CA SER A 131 2.07 18.52 -3.96
C SER A 131 3.25 19.48 -4.07
N ASP A 132 4.45 18.95 -3.96
CA ASP A 132 5.67 19.71 -4.24
C ASP A 132 5.91 19.67 -5.74
N SER A 133 5.59 20.81 -6.37
CA SER A 133 5.94 21.13 -7.76
C SER A 133 5.60 20.05 -8.79
N ILE A 134 4.66 19.14 -8.49
CA ILE A 134 4.33 17.90 -9.24
C ILE A 134 5.47 16.89 -9.43
N ASP A 135 6.58 17.07 -8.72
CA ASP A 135 7.67 16.07 -8.67
C ASP A 135 7.53 15.14 -7.46
N ALA A 136 6.87 15.59 -6.40
CA ALA A 136 6.47 14.73 -5.29
C ALA A 136 5.01 14.98 -4.95
N LEU A 137 4.23 13.90 -4.96
CA LEU A 137 2.80 13.93 -4.64
C LEU A 137 2.54 12.98 -3.49
N GLN A 138 1.72 13.41 -2.55
CA GLN A 138 1.37 12.61 -1.39
C GLN A 138 -0.13 12.72 -1.09
N VAL A 139 -0.72 11.59 -0.70
CA VAL A 139 -2.03 11.55 -0.04
C VAL A 139 -1.89 10.86 1.30
N GLU A 140 -2.47 11.46 2.33
CA GLU A 140 -2.55 10.91 3.68
C GLU A 140 -3.99 10.46 3.95
N LEU A 141 -4.14 9.17 4.22
CA LEU A 141 -5.39 8.57 4.67
C LEU A 141 -5.31 8.32 6.18
N SER A 142 -6.45 8.43 6.85
CA SER A 142 -6.56 8.10 8.27
C SER A 142 -7.74 7.18 8.55
N SER A 143 -7.57 6.29 9.52
CA SER A 143 -8.59 5.39 10.04
C SER A 143 -8.36 5.18 11.53
N THR A 144 -9.43 4.93 12.28
CA THR A 144 -9.37 4.66 13.71
C THR A 144 -10.02 3.30 13.97
N SER A 145 -9.35 2.44 14.73
CA SER A 145 -9.85 1.13 15.07
C SER A 145 -9.69 0.87 16.56
N GLY A 146 -10.80 0.92 17.30
CA GLY A 146 -10.79 0.85 18.76
C GLY A 146 -9.94 1.97 19.37
N THR A 147 -8.78 1.63 19.93
CA THR A 147 -7.85 2.58 20.54
C THR A 147 -6.66 2.95 19.65
N LEU A 148 -6.61 2.43 18.43
CA LEU A 148 -5.52 2.68 17.49
C LEU A 148 -5.91 3.77 16.50
N ASP A 149 -5.08 4.80 16.39
CA ASP A 149 -5.11 5.73 15.28
C ASP A 149 -4.11 5.26 14.22
N ILE A 150 -4.58 5.14 12.99
CA ILE A 150 -3.81 4.59 11.88
C ILE A 150 -3.76 5.64 10.79
N THR A 151 -2.55 6.03 10.41
CA THR A 151 -2.30 6.91 9.27
C THR A 151 -1.58 6.12 8.19
N TYR A 152 -2.08 6.19 6.96
CA TYR A 152 -1.49 5.56 5.80
C TYR A 152 -1.18 6.60 4.73
N VAL A 153 0.08 6.68 4.34
CA VAL A 153 0.60 7.69 3.44
C VAL A 153 1.03 7.00 2.17
N VAL A 154 0.51 7.47 1.03
CA VAL A 154 0.95 7.04 -0.30
C VAL A 154 1.64 8.21 -0.98
N SER A 155 2.92 8.02 -1.31
CA SER A 155 3.75 9.03 -1.96
C SER A 155 4.20 8.54 -3.33
N LEU A 156 4.22 9.44 -4.30
CA LEU A 156 4.68 9.20 -5.65
C LEU A 156 5.77 10.21 -6.02
N TYR A 157 6.88 9.67 -6.52
CA TYR A 157 8.03 10.40 -7.06
C TYR A 157 8.27 9.97 -8.52
N PRO A 158 9.18 10.63 -9.26
CA PRO A 158 9.41 10.29 -10.67
C PRO A 158 10.03 8.90 -10.86
N LEU A 159 10.80 8.41 -9.87
CA LEU A 159 11.55 7.15 -9.94
C LEU A 159 11.15 6.13 -8.87
N SER A 160 10.14 6.44 -8.06
CA SER A 160 9.71 5.58 -6.97
C SER A 160 8.30 5.87 -6.49
N MET A 161 7.72 4.91 -5.79
CA MET A 161 6.56 5.13 -4.95
C MET A 161 6.81 4.59 -3.55
N ALA A 162 6.16 5.18 -2.55
CA ALA A 162 6.25 4.73 -1.17
C ALA A 162 4.87 4.58 -0.56
N THR A 163 4.71 3.55 0.25
CA THR A 163 3.57 3.38 1.16
C THR A 163 4.10 3.31 2.57
N ALA A 164 3.61 4.17 3.44
CA ALA A 164 4.04 4.24 4.84
C ALA A 164 2.81 4.17 5.75
N VAL A 165 2.97 3.49 6.88
CA VAL A 165 1.95 3.35 7.91
C VAL A 165 2.51 3.85 9.23
N ILE A 166 1.66 4.56 9.97
CA ILE A 166 1.90 5.02 11.32
C ILE A 166 0.74 4.50 12.17
N VAL A 167 1.05 3.77 13.23
CA VAL A 167 0.05 3.25 14.18
C VAL A 167 0.35 3.81 15.55
N LYS A 168 -0.61 4.57 16.10
CA LYS A 168 -0.51 5.15 17.44
C LYS A 168 -1.51 4.50 18.37
N ASN A 169 -1.05 4.06 19.53
CA ASN A 169 -1.91 3.46 20.55
C ASN A 169 -2.34 4.51 21.57
N ASN A 170 -3.59 4.99 21.47
CA ASN A 170 -4.19 5.91 22.44
C ASN A 170 -4.89 5.17 23.60
N GLY A 171 -4.77 3.85 23.66
CA GLY A 171 -5.35 3.00 24.69
C GLY A 171 -4.55 3.00 25.98
N ARG A 172 -4.98 2.17 26.94
CA ARG A 172 -4.33 2.00 28.24
C ARG A 172 -3.53 0.70 28.36
N LYS A 173 -3.58 -0.17 27.35
CA LYS A 173 -2.88 -1.46 27.31
C LYS A 173 -2.02 -1.53 26.06
N ALA A 174 -0.92 -2.29 26.13
CA ALA A 174 -0.12 -2.58 24.96
C ALA A 174 -0.93 -3.42 23.96
N VAL A 175 -0.68 -3.19 22.67
CA VAL A 175 -1.32 -3.93 21.58
C VAL A 175 -0.24 -4.65 20.79
N ASN A 176 -0.45 -5.94 20.52
CA ASN A 176 0.42 -6.75 19.67
C ASN A 176 -0.14 -6.78 18.26
N LEU A 177 0.64 -6.30 17.29
CA LEU A 177 0.24 -6.17 15.91
C LEU A 177 1.03 -7.11 15.02
N SER A 178 0.31 -7.95 14.27
CA SER A 178 0.87 -8.58 13.08
C SER A 178 0.51 -7.73 11.88
N SER A 179 1.52 -7.22 11.18
CA SER A 179 1.31 -6.28 10.08
C SER A 179 2.15 -6.61 8.86
N ALA A 180 1.67 -6.23 7.68
CA ALA A 180 2.42 -6.34 6.44
C ALA A 180 1.96 -5.30 5.42
N ILE A 181 2.86 -4.90 4.54
CA ILE A 181 2.52 -4.21 3.30
C ILE A 181 2.82 -5.20 2.19
N LEU A 182 1.79 -5.79 1.59
CA LEU A 182 1.95 -6.86 0.61
C LEU A 182 1.64 -6.37 -0.79
N SER A 183 2.60 -6.53 -1.70
CA SER A 183 2.53 -6.08 -3.08
C SER A 183 2.42 -7.26 -4.02
N HIS A 184 1.40 -7.25 -4.86
CA HIS A 184 1.23 -8.21 -5.95
C HIS A 184 1.84 -7.64 -7.23
N PHE A 185 3.07 -8.01 -7.52
CA PHE A 185 3.77 -7.54 -8.72
C PHE A 185 3.38 -8.39 -9.92
N LYS A 186 3.05 -7.73 -11.03
CA LYS A 186 2.77 -8.36 -12.31
C LYS A 186 4.07 -8.70 -13.02
N PHE A 187 4.15 -9.89 -13.60
CA PHE A 187 5.29 -10.39 -14.38
C PHE A 187 4.86 -10.83 -15.76
N LYS A 188 5.75 -10.72 -16.75
CA LYS A 188 5.44 -11.08 -18.14
C LYS A 188 5.18 -12.58 -18.31
N LYS A 189 5.99 -13.40 -17.65
CA LYS A 189 5.94 -14.86 -17.75
C LYS A 189 6.48 -15.48 -16.47
N ARG A 190 6.01 -16.70 -16.17
CA ARG A 190 6.46 -17.54 -15.05
C ARG A 190 7.96 -17.85 -15.10
N ALA A 191 8.50 -18.06 -16.31
CA ALA A 191 9.92 -18.35 -16.49
C ALA A 191 10.71 -17.03 -16.55
N GLY A 192 11.75 -16.90 -15.73
CA GLY A 192 12.54 -15.66 -15.64
C GLY A 192 12.03 -14.66 -14.60
N THR A 193 11.13 -15.09 -13.71
CA THR A 193 10.75 -14.38 -12.48
C THR A 193 11.70 -14.78 -11.35
N GLY A 194 12.28 -13.82 -10.66
CA GLY A 194 13.10 -14.08 -9.48
C GLY A 194 13.16 -12.92 -8.50
N ILE A 195 13.74 -13.20 -7.33
CA ILE A 195 14.15 -12.20 -6.35
C ILE A 195 15.64 -12.33 -6.07
N GLN A 196 16.33 -11.20 -6.03
CA GLN A 196 17.75 -11.10 -5.70
C GLN A 196 17.96 -10.31 -4.40
N GLY A 197 19.08 -10.59 -3.72
CA GLY A 197 19.50 -9.86 -2.51
C GLY A 197 19.27 -10.62 -1.21
N LEU A 198 18.67 -11.80 -1.25
CA LEU A 198 18.35 -12.60 -0.05
C LEU A 198 19.37 -13.68 0.30
N ARG A 199 20.48 -13.77 -0.44
CA ARG A 199 21.54 -14.74 -0.14
C ARG A 199 22.05 -14.56 1.28
N GLY A 200 22.18 -15.66 2.01
CA GLY A 200 22.57 -15.70 3.41
C GLY A 200 21.42 -15.45 4.40
N CYS A 201 20.22 -15.09 3.93
CA CYS A 201 19.08 -14.90 4.81
C CYS A 201 18.48 -16.24 5.23
N SER A 202 18.17 -16.34 6.52
CA SER A 202 17.32 -17.41 7.04
C SER A 202 15.88 -17.22 6.57
N TYR A 203 15.19 -18.32 6.30
CA TYR A 203 13.79 -18.35 5.94
C TYR A 203 13.11 -19.62 6.44
N CYS A 204 11.78 -19.56 6.57
CA CYS A 204 10.95 -20.75 6.74
C CYS A 204 9.68 -20.64 5.89
N THR A 205 9.05 -21.78 5.61
CA THR A 205 7.78 -21.84 4.91
C THR A 205 6.66 -21.35 5.82
N HIS A 206 5.92 -20.34 5.37
CA HIS A 206 4.90 -19.67 6.17
C HIS A 206 3.78 -19.11 5.27
N PRO A 207 2.50 -19.20 5.68
CA PRO A 207 1.40 -18.60 4.91
C PRO A 207 1.45 -17.06 4.95
N PRO A 208 0.85 -16.36 3.98
CA PRO A 208 0.61 -14.92 4.08
C PRO A 208 -0.33 -14.60 5.25
N LEU A 209 -0.31 -13.35 5.72
CA LEU A 209 -1.39 -12.84 6.57
C LEU A 209 -2.70 -12.88 5.77
N SER A 210 -3.78 -13.32 6.40
CA SER A 210 -5.09 -13.25 5.76
C SER A 210 -5.50 -11.79 5.58
N SER A 211 -6.02 -11.46 4.40
CA SER A 211 -6.42 -10.09 4.07
C SER A 211 -7.48 -10.04 2.99
N PRO A 212 -8.27 -8.95 2.91
CA PRO A 212 -9.22 -8.76 1.81
C PRO A 212 -8.52 -8.64 0.44
N PHE A 213 -7.23 -8.26 0.44
CA PHE A 213 -6.43 -8.06 -0.78
C PHE A 213 -5.76 -9.35 -1.28
N GLU A 214 -5.90 -10.47 -0.57
CA GLU A 214 -5.23 -11.73 -0.92
C GLU A 214 -5.79 -12.32 -2.23
N ILE A 215 -4.90 -12.61 -3.20
CA ILE A 215 -5.28 -13.36 -4.40
C ILE A 215 -5.35 -14.86 -4.08
N LEU A 216 -4.31 -15.39 -3.45
CA LEU A 216 -4.27 -16.74 -2.89
C LEU A 216 -4.62 -16.67 -1.42
N SER A 217 -5.59 -17.49 -0.98
CA SER A 217 -5.83 -17.63 0.45
C SER A 217 -4.60 -18.22 1.17
N PRO A 218 -4.43 -17.99 2.48
CA PRO A 218 -3.34 -18.58 3.26
C PRO A 218 -3.19 -20.09 3.07
N SER A 219 -4.33 -20.79 2.97
CA SER A 219 -4.34 -22.24 2.70
C SER A 219 -3.87 -22.59 1.29
N GLU A 220 -4.27 -21.82 0.27
CA GLU A 220 -3.85 -22.03 -1.10
C GLU A 220 -2.39 -21.71 -1.31
N ALA A 221 -1.88 -20.63 -0.70
CA ALA A 221 -0.47 -20.24 -0.73
C ALA A 221 0.46 -21.34 -0.17
N MET A 222 -0.06 -22.25 0.65
CA MET A 222 0.69 -23.36 1.25
C MET A 222 0.55 -24.72 0.56
N LYS A 223 -0.31 -24.84 -0.47
CA LYS A 223 -0.44 -26.09 -1.25
C LYS A 223 0.85 -26.39 -2.03
N SER A 224 1.36 -27.61 -1.99
CA SER A 224 2.48 -28.00 -2.85
C SER A 224 2.04 -28.03 -4.32
N GLU A 225 2.94 -27.64 -5.22
CA GLU A 225 2.81 -27.88 -6.66
C GLU A 225 3.68 -29.09 -7.02
N ASP A 226 3.14 -30.03 -7.82
CA ASP A 226 3.95 -31.11 -8.37
C ASP A 226 5.02 -30.52 -9.30
N PRO A 227 6.32 -30.76 -9.05
CA PRO A 227 7.37 -30.11 -9.84
C PRO A 227 7.30 -30.46 -11.34
N GLY A 228 6.63 -31.54 -11.74
CA GLY A 228 6.65 -32.01 -13.13
C GLY A 228 8.04 -32.50 -13.56
N TRP A 229 8.10 -33.17 -14.72
CA TRP A 229 9.31 -33.90 -15.17
C TRP A 229 10.53 -32.99 -15.42
N PHE A 230 10.35 -31.69 -15.71
CA PHE A 230 11.43 -30.76 -16.07
C PHE A 230 11.73 -29.67 -15.02
N SER A 231 11.59 -30.00 -13.73
CA SER A 231 11.83 -29.06 -12.63
C SER A 231 13.28 -29.01 -12.13
N PHE A 232 14.22 -28.85 -13.06
CA PHE A 232 15.61 -28.52 -12.71
C PHE A 232 15.65 -27.17 -11.96
N GLY A 233 16.24 -27.17 -10.76
CA GLY A 233 16.30 -25.98 -9.87
C GLY A 233 15.07 -25.77 -8.98
N SER A 234 14.14 -26.74 -8.90
CA SER A 234 13.05 -26.69 -7.92
C SER A 234 13.56 -27.01 -6.52
N GLU A 235 13.46 -26.05 -5.61
CA GLU A 235 13.64 -26.33 -4.18
C GLU A 235 12.30 -26.87 -3.63
N PRO A 236 12.26 -28.10 -3.09
CA PRO A 236 11.05 -28.60 -2.45
C PRO A 236 10.69 -27.70 -1.27
N GLU A 237 9.42 -27.28 -1.19
CA GLU A 237 8.94 -26.56 -0.01
C GLU A 237 9.11 -27.44 1.23
N LYS A 238 9.84 -26.93 2.23
CA LYS A 238 9.98 -27.62 3.50
C LYS A 238 8.71 -27.46 4.32
N LYS A 239 8.54 -28.36 5.28
CA LYS A 239 7.44 -28.27 6.23
C LYS A 239 7.50 -26.93 6.99
N PRO A 240 6.35 -26.32 7.33
CA PRO A 240 6.31 -25.13 8.18
C PRO A 240 7.14 -25.30 9.45
N GLY A 241 7.82 -24.23 9.87
CA GLY A 241 8.68 -24.23 11.06
C GLY A 241 10.09 -24.80 10.86
N VAL A 242 10.40 -25.39 9.70
CA VAL A 242 11.77 -25.80 9.36
C VAL A 242 12.53 -24.60 8.77
N TRP A 243 13.61 -24.21 9.42
CA TRP A 243 14.46 -23.10 8.99
C TRP A 243 15.52 -23.54 7.99
N THR A 244 15.79 -22.69 7.00
CA THR A 244 16.81 -22.88 5.96
C THR A 244 17.48 -21.55 5.68
N VAL A 245 18.68 -21.58 5.12
CA VAL A 245 19.40 -20.38 4.66
C VAL A 245 19.37 -20.34 3.14
N GLN A 246 19.09 -19.17 2.57
CA GLN A 246 19.15 -18.96 1.12
C GLN A 246 20.61 -18.98 0.64
N ASP A 247 21.01 -20.00 -0.10
CA ASP A 247 22.39 -20.20 -0.55
C ASP A 247 22.67 -19.65 -1.96
N VAL A 248 21.66 -19.69 -2.83
CA VAL A 248 21.71 -19.12 -4.19
C VAL A 248 21.52 -17.60 -4.21
N PRO A 249 22.14 -16.88 -5.18
CA PRO A 249 22.03 -15.43 -5.28
C PRO A 249 20.64 -14.93 -5.72
N ILE A 250 19.90 -15.77 -6.46
CA ILE A 250 18.57 -15.46 -7.00
C ILE A 250 17.61 -16.57 -6.60
N THR A 251 16.56 -16.22 -5.89
CA THR A 251 15.42 -17.11 -5.62
C THR A 251 14.55 -17.16 -6.87
N ILE A 252 14.53 -18.30 -7.56
CA ILE A 252 13.71 -18.50 -8.76
C ILE A 252 12.25 -18.69 -8.35
N LEU A 253 11.37 -17.80 -8.80
CA LEU A 253 9.95 -17.77 -8.43
C LEU A 253 9.05 -18.46 -9.45
N LYS A 254 9.61 -19.35 -10.27
CA LYS A 254 8.87 -20.16 -11.25
C LYS A 254 7.85 -21.05 -10.54
N ASN A 255 8.26 -21.78 -9.51
CA ASN A 255 7.39 -22.74 -8.85
C ASN A 255 6.66 -22.12 -7.68
N LYS A 256 5.53 -22.73 -7.33
CA LYS A 256 4.75 -22.28 -6.19
C LYS A 256 5.60 -22.33 -4.92
N LEU A 257 5.61 -21.21 -4.18
CA LEU A 257 6.23 -21.16 -2.86
C LEU A 257 5.59 -20.09 -1.96
N SER A 258 5.79 -20.23 -0.66
CA SER A 258 5.38 -19.26 0.36
C SER A 258 6.37 -19.27 1.53
N ARG A 259 7.15 -18.19 1.65
CA ARG A 259 8.28 -18.10 2.59
C ARG A 259 8.29 -16.75 3.30
N VAL A 260 8.77 -16.76 4.54
CA VAL A 260 9.14 -15.56 5.28
C VAL A 260 10.64 -15.59 5.54
N TYR A 261 11.34 -14.52 5.17
CA TYR A 261 12.77 -14.33 5.37
C TYR A 261 12.97 -13.43 6.59
N THR A 262 13.61 -13.98 7.62
CA THR A 262 13.94 -13.29 8.87
C THR A 262 14.90 -14.15 9.71
N ALA A 263 15.44 -13.58 10.78
CA ALA A 263 16.13 -14.35 11.80
C ALA A 263 15.11 -15.23 12.56
N PRO A 264 15.43 -16.50 12.86
CA PRO A 264 14.60 -17.32 13.74
C PRO A 264 14.23 -16.58 15.03
N PRO A 265 12.99 -16.68 15.54
CA PRO A 265 12.57 -15.96 16.75
C PRO A 265 13.49 -16.17 17.96
N THR A 266 14.05 -17.37 18.12
CA THR A 266 15.02 -17.68 19.18
C THR A 266 16.36 -16.97 19.00
N GLU A 267 16.76 -16.68 17.76
CA GLU A 267 17.97 -15.91 17.46
C GLU A 267 17.76 -14.41 17.73
N ARG A 268 16.54 -13.90 17.51
CA ARG A 268 16.17 -12.50 17.80
C ARG A 268 16.24 -12.12 19.28
N LEU A 269 16.29 -13.11 20.18
CA LEU A 269 16.49 -12.90 21.62
C LEU A 269 17.95 -12.55 21.97
N LYS A 270 18.89 -12.73 21.04
CA LYS A 270 20.30 -12.36 21.23
C LYS A 270 20.47 -10.85 21.07
N GLY A 271 21.45 -10.27 21.76
CA GLY A 271 21.77 -8.85 21.61
C GLY A 271 22.22 -8.45 20.20
N PHE A 272 22.76 -9.40 19.42
CA PHE A 272 23.13 -9.23 18.02
C PHE A 272 22.73 -10.47 17.22
N TYR A 273 22.08 -10.26 16.09
CA TYR A 273 21.68 -11.31 15.16
C TYR A 273 21.65 -10.78 13.73
N ASN A 274 21.68 -11.69 12.75
CA ASN A 274 21.62 -11.32 11.34
C ASN A 274 20.19 -11.00 10.94
N THR A 275 19.90 -9.75 10.60
CA THR A 275 18.62 -9.36 9.99
C THR A 275 18.66 -9.59 8.48
N PRO A 276 17.51 -9.82 7.82
CA PRO A 276 17.42 -9.70 6.36
C PRO A 276 17.98 -8.36 5.86
N PRO A 277 18.31 -8.21 4.57
CA PRO A 277 18.65 -6.90 4.04
C PRO A 277 17.46 -5.94 4.15
N SER A 278 17.74 -4.63 4.21
CA SER A 278 16.70 -3.59 4.14
C SER A 278 16.15 -3.40 2.72
N LYS A 279 16.79 -3.98 1.70
CA LYS A 279 16.37 -3.92 0.31
C LYS A 279 16.60 -5.24 -0.42
N TYR A 280 15.76 -5.53 -1.39
CA TYR A 280 15.89 -6.66 -2.31
C TYR A 280 15.35 -6.26 -3.68
N GLU A 281 15.63 -7.03 -4.71
CA GLU A 281 15.27 -6.70 -6.09
C GLU A 281 14.36 -7.77 -6.68
N THR A 282 13.32 -7.32 -7.37
CA THR A 282 12.50 -8.18 -8.23
C THR A 282 13.12 -8.23 -9.62
N ILE A 283 13.07 -9.40 -10.27
CA ILE A 283 13.66 -9.63 -11.60
C ILE A 283 12.57 -10.14 -12.55
N ASP A 284 12.16 -9.33 -13.52
CA ASP A 284 11.32 -9.75 -14.65
C ASP A 284 12.15 -9.79 -15.94
N GLN A 285 12.79 -10.94 -16.21
CA GLN A 285 13.54 -11.12 -17.46
C GLN A 285 12.65 -11.02 -18.72
N GLY A 286 11.33 -11.18 -18.60
CA GLY A 286 10.44 -11.07 -19.75
C GLY A 286 10.13 -9.64 -20.16
N ARG A 287 10.28 -8.68 -19.24
CA ARG A 287 10.18 -7.23 -19.51
C ARG A 287 11.53 -6.53 -19.49
N GLU A 288 12.57 -7.23 -19.04
CA GLU A 288 13.89 -6.63 -18.76
C GLU A 288 13.80 -5.52 -17.70
N LEU A 289 12.86 -5.68 -16.76
CA LEU A 289 12.61 -4.73 -15.67
C LEU A 289 13.02 -5.31 -14.33
N PHE A 290 13.52 -4.43 -13.49
CA PHE A 290 13.94 -4.72 -12.12
C PHE A 290 13.44 -3.63 -11.21
N PHE A 291 12.85 -4.01 -10.08
CA PHE A 291 12.40 -3.05 -9.07
C PHE A 291 13.04 -3.37 -7.74
N ARG A 292 13.59 -2.35 -7.12
CA ARG A 292 14.14 -2.46 -5.77
C ARG A 292 13.01 -2.21 -4.78
N VAL A 293 12.78 -3.18 -3.91
CA VAL A 293 11.83 -3.07 -2.79
C VAL A 293 12.63 -2.81 -1.53
N ILE A 294 12.35 -1.68 -0.87
CA ILE A 294 13.00 -1.25 0.36
C ILE A 294 11.99 -1.32 1.50
N ARG A 295 12.42 -1.86 2.64
CA ARG A 295 11.61 -1.95 3.87
C ARG A 295 12.14 -1.01 4.94
N ILE A 296 11.23 -0.40 5.68
CA ILE A 296 11.53 0.40 6.87
C ILE A 296 10.59 -0.04 7.99
N GLY A 297 11.09 -0.21 9.22
CA GLY A 297 10.28 -0.50 10.42
C GLY A 297 9.76 -1.94 10.56
N PHE A 298 9.89 -2.77 9.52
CA PHE A 298 9.56 -4.20 9.53
C PHE A 298 10.82 -5.05 9.58
N GLU A 299 10.84 -6.17 10.30
CA GLU A 299 12.00 -7.07 10.40
C GLU A 299 11.95 -8.30 9.48
N GLU A 300 10.83 -8.51 8.78
CA GLU A 300 10.58 -9.71 7.98
C GLU A 300 10.27 -9.33 6.53
N ILE A 301 10.61 -10.21 5.60
CA ILE A 301 10.24 -10.09 4.18
C ILE A 301 9.41 -11.32 3.82
N TYR A 302 8.18 -11.09 3.38
CA TYR A 302 7.33 -12.16 2.86
C TYR A 302 7.50 -12.29 1.34
N ILE A 303 7.58 -13.53 0.86
CA ILE A 303 7.66 -13.85 -0.57
C ILE A 303 6.79 -15.06 -0.85
N SER A 304 5.91 -14.91 -1.84
CA SER A 304 5.15 -16.01 -2.39
C SER A 304 5.05 -15.95 -3.91
N SER A 305 5.15 -17.12 -4.52
CA SER A 305 4.86 -17.34 -5.93
C SER A 305 3.65 -18.25 -6.07
N PRO A 306 2.70 -17.94 -6.96
CA PRO A 306 1.55 -18.79 -7.23
C PRO A 306 1.89 -20.05 -8.04
N GLY A 307 3.06 -20.13 -8.69
CA GLY A 307 3.36 -21.23 -9.62
C GLY A 307 2.28 -21.36 -10.71
N SER A 308 1.87 -22.58 -11.05
CA SER A 308 0.78 -22.81 -12.03
C SER A 308 -0.57 -22.23 -11.62
N PHE A 309 -0.81 -21.94 -10.33
CA PHE A 309 -2.10 -21.41 -9.88
C PHE A 309 -2.37 -20.01 -10.42
N SER A 310 -1.36 -19.29 -10.92
CA SER A 310 -1.55 -17.97 -11.54
C SER A 310 -2.62 -17.98 -12.63
N GLN A 311 -2.72 -19.09 -13.38
CA GLN A 311 -3.66 -19.26 -14.49
C GLN A 311 -5.14 -19.17 -14.06
N LYS A 312 -5.43 -19.39 -12.77
CA LYS A 312 -6.78 -19.24 -12.21
C LYS A 312 -7.19 -17.77 -12.05
N TYR A 313 -6.21 -16.85 -12.03
CA TYR A 313 -6.39 -15.44 -11.69
C TYR A 313 -5.98 -14.50 -12.83
N GLY A 314 -6.03 -15.00 -14.07
CA GLY A 314 -5.79 -14.20 -15.27
C GLY A 314 -4.69 -14.76 -16.17
N LYS A 315 -4.33 -13.97 -17.19
CA LYS A 315 -3.33 -14.34 -18.20
C LYS A 315 -1.91 -14.01 -17.76
N ASP A 316 -1.76 -13.01 -16.91
CA ASP A 316 -0.48 -12.54 -16.43
C ASP A 316 0.08 -13.43 -15.33
N TYR A 317 1.40 -13.45 -15.21
CA TYR A 317 2.05 -14.02 -14.03
C TYR A 317 2.14 -12.96 -12.93
N PHE A 318 2.20 -13.37 -11.67
CA PHE A 318 2.39 -12.45 -10.56
C PHE A 318 3.10 -13.12 -9.41
N ILE A 319 3.66 -12.32 -8.49
CA ILE A 319 4.17 -12.77 -7.19
C ILE A 319 3.55 -11.89 -6.11
N CYS A 320 3.56 -12.34 -4.86
CA CYS A 320 3.23 -11.53 -3.71
C CYS A 320 4.48 -11.35 -2.84
N THR A 321 4.89 -10.12 -2.58
CA THR A 321 6.02 -9.85 -1.70
C THR A 321 5.90 -8.51 -1.01
N GLY A 322 6.55 -8.37 0.13
CA GLY A 322 6.67 -7.09 0.81
C GLY A 322 7.16 -7.25 2.24
N PRO A 323 7.37 -6.13 2.96
CA PRO A 323 7.76 -6.16 4.35
C PRO A 323 6.63 -6.60 5.26
N ALA A 324 7.00 -7.31 6.34
CA ALA A 324 6.04 -7.88 7.27
C ALA A 324 6.58 -8.01 8.70
N SER A 325 5.67 -8.29 9.63
CA SER A 325 5.90 -8.65 11.02
C SER A 325 4.85 -9.68 11.40
N MET A 326 5.13 -10.95 11.07
CA MET A 326 4.20 -12.08 11.11
C MET A 326 4.63 -13.12 12.14
N LEU A 327 5.94 -13.39 12.25
CA LEU A 327 6.45 -14.38 13.19
C LEU A 327 6.63 -13.79 14.60
N VAL A 328 7.07 -12.53 14.68
CA VAL A 328 7.15 -11.77 15.93
C VAL A 328 6.30 -10.52 15.78
N PRO A 329 5.11 -10.46 16.41
CA PRO A 329 4.27 -9.28 16.40
C PRO A 329 4.99 -8.06 16.98
N VAL A 330 4.64 -6.88 16.46
CA VAL A 330 5.09 -5.59 16.98
C VAL A 330 4.28 -5.24 18.22
N VAL A 331 4.94 -4.89 19.32
CA VAL A 331 4.28 -4.39 20.52
C VAL A 331 4.22 -2.86 20.48
N VAL A 332 3.04 -2.28 20.55
CA VAL A 332 2.84 -0.83 20.64
C VAL A 332 2.29 -0.48 22.02
N ASN A 333 3.10 0.11 22.90
CA ASN A 333 2.67 0.44 24.25
C ASN A 333 1.72 1.65 24.28
N PRO A 334 0.97 1.86 25.38
CA PRO A 334 0.15 3.05 25.56
C PRO A 334 0.91 4.35 25.33
N GLY A 335 0.39 5.20 24.44
CA GLY A 335 0.98 6.49 24.07
C GLY A 335 2.13 6.40 23.06
N GLU A 336 2.58 5.20 22.70
CA GLU A 336 3.62 5.00 21.69
C GLU A 336 3.05 4.98 20.27
N GLU A 337 3.97 5.16 19.33
CA GLU A 337 3.73 5.11 17.91
C GLU A 337 4.73 4.16 17.25
N TRP A 338 4.24 3.30 16.37
CA TRP A 338 5.05 2.46 15.50
C TRP A 338 4.91 2.92 14.05
N ARG A 339 6.00 2.78 13.28
CA ARG A 339 6.06 3.17 11.87
C ARG A 339 6.60 2.03 11.02
N GLY A 340 6.01 1.82 9.86
CA GLY A 340 6.49 0.89 8.85
C GLY A 340 6.34 1.49 7.45
N ALA A 341 7.21 1.11 6.51
CA ALA A 341 7.08 1.53 5.12
C ALA A 341 7.63 0.52 4.12
N GLN A 342 7.12 0.61 2.90
CA GLN A 342 7.63 -0.05 1.71
C GLN A 342 7.88 1.00 0.63
N ILE A 343 9.07 1.00 0.04
CA ILE A 343 9.41 1.82 -1.12
C ILE A 343 9.68 0.90 -2.30
N ILE A 344 9.12 1.23 -3.45
CA ILE A 344 9.36 0.56 -4.72
C ILE A 344 10.09 1.56 -5.61
N GLU A 345 11.37 1.31 -5.85
CA GLU A 345 12.21 2.13 -6.74
C GLU A 345 12.44 1.39 -8.05
N HIS A 346 12.56 2.15 -9.14
CA HIS A 346 13.05 1.64 -10.41
C HIS A 346 14.27 2.46 -10.85
N ASP A 347 15.34 1.74 -11.19
CA ASP A 347 16.55 2.31 -11.76
C ASP A 347 16.45 2.16 -13.28
N ASN A 348 16.10 3.23 -13.98
CA ASN A 348 16.22 3.28 -15.44
C ASN A 348 17.62 3.81 -15.82
N LEU A 349 18.69 3.16 -15.34
CA LEU A 349 20.07 3.53 -15.69
C LEU A 349 20.39 3.25 -17.17
#